data_AF-A0A1W5ZR62-F1
#
_entry.id   AF-A0A1W5ZR62-F1
#
_cell.length_a   1.000
_cell.length_b   1.000
_cell.length_c   1.000
_cell.angle_alpha   90.00
_cell.angle_beta   90.00
_cell.angle_gamma   90.00
#
_symmetry.space_group_name_H-M   'P 1'
#
loop_
_entity.id
_entity.type
_entity.pdbx_description
1 polymer ?
#
loop_
_entity_poly.entity_id
_entity_poly.type
_entity_poly.pdbx_seq_one_letter_code
_entity_poly.pdbx_strand_id
1 'polypeptide(L)'
;MSQSKRSVERGQSITFRVPSDTPDHLLRQLSHLKDTERRNFSSKIAQFVLNGVNESLSKGKETISVPLPKPLTKEQRNWMKHEHSEALIGSILYQLMMDPVRATTLLASLNSNAYDINDALYLQEEEAAAAEERESVPVPVPTEPEPVQEDSGEEWKDIDDELEGLSLDHLQEDLHENKEEESLNDDEEEDDLLGDFLSKMNK
;
A
#
# COMPACT_ATOMS: atom_id res chain seq x y z
N MET A 1 24.08 31.24 -40.44
CA MET A 1 24.47 31.64 -39.07
C MET A 1 23.78 30.68 -38.11
N SER A 2 24.51 29.66 -37.64
CA SER A 2 23.94 28.58 -36.81
C SER A 2 23.68 29.10 -35.39
N GLN A 3 22.41 29.17 -35.00
CA GLN A 3 22.01 29.36 -33.61
C GLN A 3 22.13 28.00 -32.93
N SER A 4 23.31 27.68 -32.41
CA SER A 4 23.45 26.54 -31.49
C SER A 4 22.57 26.83 -30.27
N LYS A 5 21.50 26.03 -30.12
CA LYS A 5 20.71 25.96 -28.89
C LYS A 5 21.70 25.85 -27.73
N ARG A 6 21.71 26.84 -26.83
CA ARG A 6 22.50 26.83 -25.60
C ARG A 6 21.91 25.79 -24.63
N SER A 7 22.01 24.51 -24.97
CA SER A 7 21.72 23.42 -24.06
C SER A 7 22.77 23.40 -22.96
N VAL A 8 22.34 23.16 -21.72
CA VAL A 8 23.27 22.92 -20.62
C VAL A 8 23.84 21.51 -20.80
N GLU A 9 25.16 21.41 -20.86
CA GLU A 9 25.88 20.13 -21.04
C GLU A 9 26.38 19.56 -19.70
N ARG A 10 26.60 18.24 -19.64
CA ARG A 10 27.18 17.59 -18.46
C ARG A 10 28.59 18.13 -18.22
N GLY A 11 28.89 18.51 -16.97
CA GLY A 11 30.19 19.08 -16.60
C GLY A 11 30.32 20.60 -16.87
N GLN A 12 29.30 21.23 -17.46
CA GLN A 12 29.26 22.68 -17.61
C GLN A 12 29.10 23.36 -16.25
N SER A 13 29.92 24.38 -15.98
CA SER A 13 29.80 25.18 -14.77
C SER A 13 28.61 26.14 -14.86
N ILE A 14 27.76 26.12 -13.83
CA ILE A 14 26.64 27.05 -13.68
C ILE A 14 26.95 27.95 -12.49
N THR A 15 26.88 29.26 -12.69
CA THR A 15 27.08 30.25 -11.62
C THR A 15 25.76 30.96 -11.34
N PHE A 16 25.34 30.93 -10.08
CA PHE A 16 24.14 31.62 -9.61
C PHE A 16 24.49 32.66 -8.55
N ARG A 17 23.64 33.68 -8.42
CA ARG A 17 23.70 34.67 -7.34
C ARG A 17 22.56 34.37 -6.37
N VAL A 18 22.82 34.54 -5.08
CA VAL A 18 21.77 34.42 -4.07
C VAL A 18 20.84 35.64 -4.20
N PRO A 19 19.52 35.47 -4.37
CA PRO A 19 18.58 36.58 -4.45
C PRO A 19 18.56 37.43 -3.18
N SER A 20 18.20 38.70 -3.30
CA SER A 20 18.11 39.61 -2.15
C SER A 20 16.97 39.28 -1.19
N ASP A 21 15.95 38.58 -1.67
CA ASP A 21 14.77 38.15 -0.89
C ASP A 21 15.02 36.85 -0.09
N THR A 22 16.25 36.35 -0.08
CA THR A 22 16.58 35.09 0.62
C THR A 22 16.50 35.29 2.14
N PRO A 23 15.69 34.49 2.88
CA PRO A 23 15.62 34.56 4.33
C PRO A 23 16.96 34.33 5.04
N ASP A 24 17.19 35.05 6.15
CA ASP A 24 18.47 35.00 6.87
C ASP A 24 18.84 33.60 7.39
N HIS A 25 17.85 32.79 7.78
CA HIS A 25 18.09 31.42 8.24
C HIS A 25 18.70 30.54 7.14
N LEU A 26 18.35 30.76 5.86
CA LEU A 26 18.95 30.04 4.73
C LEU A 26 20.39 30.51 4.48
N LEU A 27 20.67 31.81 4.64
CA LEU A 27 22.02 32.35 4.50
C LEU A 27 22.97 31.79 5.56
N ARG A 28 22.50 31.66 6.81
CA ARG A 28 23.25 31.02 7.90
C ARG A 28 23.51 29.55 7.59
N GLN A 29 22.51 28.82 7.12
CA GLN A 29 22.66 27.41 6.75
C GLN A 29 23.66 27.22 5.61
N LEU A 30 23.60 28.05 4.56
CA LEU A 30 24.56 28.03 3.46
C LEU A 30 25.98 28.35 3.92
N SER A 31 26.14 29.29 4.86
CA SER A 31 27.43 29.63 5.45
C SER A 31 27.99 28.47 6.27
N HIS A 32 27.17 27.86 7.13
CA HIS A 32 27.54 26.66 7.89
C HIS A 32 27.93 25.49 6.98
N LEU A 33 27.17 25.27 5.90
CA LEU A 33 27.48 24.24 4.91
C LEU A 33 28.80 24.50 4.20
N LYS A 34 29.10 25.77 3.86
CA LYS A 34 30.37 26.18 3.26
C LYS A 34 31.55 25.91 4.20
N ASP A 35 31.39 26.17 5.49
CA ASP A 35 32.43 25.94 6.49
C ASP A 35 32.70 24.46 6.75
N THR A 36 31.63 23.65 6.68
CA THR A 36 31.69 22.19 6.89
C THR A 36 32.28 21.46 5.68
N GLU A 37 31.73 21.67 4.47
CA GLU A 37 32.06 20.92 3.26
C GLU A 37 33.27 21.50 2.50
N ARG A 38 33.57 22.79 2.68
CA ARG A 38 34.70 23.53 2.08
C ARG A 38 34.87 23.28 0.58
N ARG A 39 35.76 22.35 0.20
CA ARG A 39 36.07 22.00 -1.20
C ARG A 39 34.92 21.26 -1.90
N ASN A 40 34.08 20.57 -1.14
CA ASN A 40 32.95 19.80 -1.67
C ASN A 40 31.64 20.61 -1.70
N PHE A 41 31.66 21.85 -1.22
CA PHE A 41 30.48 22.71 -1.13
C PHE A 41 29.73 22.79 -2.46
N SER A 42 30.43 23.06 -3.57
CA SER A 42 29.80 23.16 -4.89
C SER A 42 29.15 21.86 -5.34
N SER A 43 29.76 20.70 -5.03
CA SER A 43 29.17 19.39 -5.32
C SER A 43 27.90 19.15 -4.51
N LYS A 44 27.91 19.54 -3.22
CA LYS A 44 26.75 19.40 -2.35
C LYS A 44 25.59 20.32 -2.77
N ILE A 45 25.89 21.56 -3.13
CA ILE A 45 24.88 22.47 -3.67
C ILE A 45 24.32 21.96 -5.01
N ALA A 46 25.17 21.40 -5.88
CA ALA A 46 24.70 20.79 -7.12
C ALA A 46 23.69 19.65 -6.87
N GLN A 47 23.89 18.83 -5.83
CA GLN A 47 22.91 17.81 -5.44
C GLN A 47 21.57 18.44 -5.03
N PHE A 48 21.59 19.50 -4.20
CA PHE A 48 20.36 20.19 -3.82
C PHE A 48 19.63 20.83 -5.01
N VAL A 49 20.38 21.42 -5.95
CA VAL A 49 19.79 21.99 -7.17
C VAL A 49 19.17 20.90 -8.03
N LEU A 50 19.86 19.77 -8.26
CA LEU A 50 19.32 18.65 -9.04
C LEU A 50 18.06 18.07 -8.39
N ASN A 51 18.06 17.90 -7.06
CA ASN A 51 16.90 17.44 -6.31
C ASN A 51 15.74 18.44 -6.42
N GLY A 52 16.00 19.73 -6.27
CA GLY A 52 14.99 20.78 -6.40
C GLY A 52 14.40 20.87 -7.81
N VAL A 53 15.22 20.69 -8.85
CA VAL A 53 14.74 20.61 -10.24
C VAL A 53 13.86 19.37 -10.42
N ASN A 54 14.29 18.21 -9.91
CA ASN A 54 13.51 16.98 -10.00
C ASN A 54 12.16 17.12 -9.26
N GLU A 55 12.16 17.69 -8.06
CA GLU A 55 10.94 17.95 -7.29
C GLU A 55 10.02 18.96 -7.99
N SER A 56 10.57 20.03 -8.58
CA SER A 56 9.79 21.00 -9.35
C SER A 56 9.14 20.37 -10.59
N LEU A 57 9.83 19.43 -11.25
CA LEU A 57 9.29 18.68 -12.37
C LEU A 57 8.20 17.71 -11.93
N SER A 58 8.35 17.10 -10.76
CA SER A 58 7.34 16.21 -10.18
C SER A 58 6.10 16.97 -9.71
N LYS A 59 6.24 18.17 -9.13
CA LYS A 59 5.11 19.02 -8.70
C LYS A 59 4.27 19.55 -9.87
N GLY A 60 4.88 19.71 -11.04
CA GLY A 60 4.18 20.13 -12.26
C GLY A 60 3.40 19.00 -12.94
N LYS A 61 3.61 17.74 -12.54
CA LYS A 61 2.81 16.61 -12.98
C LYS A 61 1.76 16.35 -11.91
N GLU A 62 0.53 16.07 -12.29
CA GLU A 62 -0.56 15.65 -11.38
C GLU A 62 -0.30 14.22 -10.89
N THR A 63 0.85 14.00 -10.25
CA THR A 63 1.32 12.69 -9.79
C THR A 63 1.23 12.62 -8.27
N ILE A 64 0.46 11.66 -7.77
CA ILE A 64 0.36 11.35 -6.35
C ILE A 64 1.48 10.36 -6.01
N SER A 65 2.37 10.72 -5.07
CA SER A 65 3.42 9.82 -4.59
C SER A 65 2.97 9.17 -3.29
N VAL A 66 2.73 7.85 -3.34
CA VAL A 66 2.35 7.05 -2.17
C VAL A 66 3.57 6.25 -1.69
N PRO A 67 4.07 6.48 -0.45
CA PRO A 67 5.15 5.69 0.10
C PRO A 67 4.67 4.26 0.41
N LEU A 68 5.51 3.26 0.10
CA LEU A 68 5.19 1.87 0.41
C LEU A 68 5.56 1.52 1.86
N PRO A 69 4.73 0.72 2.58
CA PRO A 69 4.98 0.37 3.98
C PRO A 69 6.11 -0.67 4.15
N LYS A 70 6.35 -1.50 3.13
CA LYS A 70 7.41 -2.53 3.11
C LYS A 70 8.16 -2.49 1.78
N PRO A 71 9.47 -2.82 1.77
CA PRO A 71 10.20 -2.94 0.52
C PRO A 71 9.65 -4.11 -0.30
N LEU A 72 9.44 -3.89 -1.59
CA LEU A 72 8.96 -4.93 -2.51
C LEU A 72 10.01 -6.02 -2.73
N THR A 73 9.57 -7.26 -2.93
CA THR A 73 10.42 -8.37 -3.38
C THR A 73 10.87 -8.18 -4.84
N LYS A 74 11.84 -8.97 -5.31
CA LYS A 74 12.30 -8.89 -6.71
C LYS A 74 11.17 -9.22 -7.69
N GLU A 75 10.36 -10.21 -7.37
CA GLU A 75 9.21 -10.62 -8.17
C GLU A 75 8.13 -9.55 -8.18
N GLN A 76 7.76 -9.00 -7.01
CA GLN A 76 6.81 -7.89 -6.93
C GLN A 76 7.27 -6.68 -7.73
N ARG A 77 8.56 -6.33 -7.67
CA ARG A 77 9.13 -5.25 -8.51
C ARG A 77 9.05 -5.56 -10.00
N ASN A 78 9.22 -6.82 -10.39
CA ASN A 78 9.10 -7.22 -11.80
C ASN A 78 7.64 -7.19 -12.26
N TRP A 79 6.74 -7.66 -11.39
CA TRP A 79 5.31 -7.64 -11.61
C TRP A 79 4.79 -6.22 -11.79
N MET A 80 5.13 -5.29 -10.89
CA MET A 80 4.77 -3.86 -10.99
C MET A 80 5.27 -3.18 -12.28
N LYS A 81 6.35 -3.70 -12.91
CA LYS A 81 6.93 -3.16 -14.14
C LYS A 81 6.33 -3.77 -15.40
N HIS A 82 5.55 -4.83 -15.27
CA HIS A 82 4.91 -5.47 -16.41
C HIS A 82 3.72 -4.62 -16.85
N GLU A 83 3.54 -4.45 -18.16
CA GLU A 83 2.53 -3.56 -18.77
C GLU A 83 1.11 -3.88 -18.27
N HIS A 84 0.73 -5.16 -18.28
CA HIS A 84 -0.59 -5.58 -17.77
C HIS A 84 -0.80 -5.28 -16.29
N SER A 85 0.22 -5.45 -15.45
CA SER A 85 0.11 -5.17 -14.01
C SER A 85 -0.01 -3.67 -13.76
N GLU A 86 0.73 -2.85 -14.52
CA GLU A 86 0.61 -1.40 -14.46
C GLU A 86 -0.80 -0.95 -14.84
N ALA A 87 -1.37 -1.50 -15.92
CA ALA A 87 -2.73 -1.21 -16.35
C ALA A 87 -3.78 -1.62 -15.30
N LEU A 88 -3.60 -2.80 -14.68
CA LEU A 88 -4.50 -3.32 -13.64
C LEU A 88 -4.45 -2.41 -12.39
N ILE A 89 -3.26 -2.06 -11.91
CA ILE A 89 -3.12 -1.18 -10.74
C ILE A 89 -3.69 0.21 -11.06
N GLY A 90 -3.43 0.72 -12.27
CA GLY A 90 -3.98 1.98 -12.74
C GLY A 90 -5.51 1.99 -12.73
N SER A 91 -6.15 0.90 -13.19
CA SER A 91 -7.62 0.81 -13.23
C SER A 91 -8.22 0.69 -11.82
N ILE A 92 -7.62 -0.10 -10.93
CA ILE A 92 -8.05 -0.19 -9.52
C ILE A 92 -7.91 1.17 -8.85
N LEU A 93 -6.77 1.83 -8.98
CA LEU A 93 -6.52 3.11 -8.34
C LEU A 93 -7.49 4.19 -8.85
N TYR A 94 -7.76 4.20 -10.15
CA TYR A 94 -8.75 5.09 -10.76
C TYR A 94 -10.15 4.84 -10.17
N GLN A 95 -10.57 3.58 -10.06
CA GLN A 95 -11.88 3.25 -9.50
C GLN A 95 -11.99 3.65 -8.01
N LEU A 96 -10.93 3.46 -7.23
CA LEU A 96 -10.89 3.87 -5.82
C LEU A 96 -10.92 5.40 -5.65
N MET A 97 -10.29 6.15 -6.57
CA MET A 97 -10.33 7.61 -6.55
C MET A 97 -11.67 8.18 -7.03
N MET A 98 -12.38 7.48 -7.92
CA MET A 98 -13.70 7.91 -8.40
C MET A 98 -14.82 7.72 -7.36
N ASP A 99 -14.75 6.67 -6.55
CA ASP A 99 -15.77 6.35 -5.55
C ASP A 99 -15.14 6.00 -4.19
N PRO A 100 -14.92 7.00 -3.31
CA PRO A 100 -14.31 6.77 -2.01
C PRO A 100 -15.19 5.96 -1.07
N VAL A 101 -16.53 5.99 -1.22
CA VAL A 101 -17.45 5.21 -0.38
C VAL A 101 -17.27 3.72 -0.64
N ARG A 102 -17.17 3.34 -1.93
CA ARG A 102 -16.86 1.96 -2.31
C ARG A 102 -15.46 1.52 -1.89
N ALA A 103 -14.49 2.43 -1.88
CA ALA A 103 -13.14 2.14 -1.38
C ALA A 103 -13.17 1.81 0.12
N THR A 104 -13.94 2.56 0.92
CA THR A 104 -14.08 2.29 2.36
C THR A 104 -14.78 0.96 2.63
N THR A 105 -15.81 0.61 1.87
CA THR A 105 -16.48 -0.69 2.03
C THR A 105 -15.57 -1.86 1.65
N LEU A 106 -14.74 -1.73 0.62
CA LEU A 106 -13.73 -2.75 0.28
C LEU A 106 -12.67 -2.88 1.37
N LEU A 107 -12.23 -1.77 1.98
CA LEU A 107 -11.28 -1.82 3.07
C LEU A 107 -11.89 -2.48 4.31
N ALA A 108 -13.15 -2.19 4.61
CA ALA A 108 -13.90 -2.85 5.68
C ALA A 108 -14.01 -4.36 5.41
N SER A 109 -14.42 -4.77 4.22
CA SER A 109 -14.57 -6.18 3.85
C SER A 109 -13.24 -6.95 3.91
N LEU A 110 -12.12 -6.33 3.49
CA LEU A 110 -10.79 -6.93 3.57
C LEU A 110 -10.29 -7.07 5.01
N ASN A 111 -10.66 -6.14 5.90
CA ASN A 111 -10.29 -6.21 7.31
C ASN A 111 -11.20 -7.15 8.12
N SER A 112 -12.47 -7.31 7.73
CA SER A 112 -13.45 -8.16 8.41
C SER A 112 -13.62 -9.56 7.79
N ASN A 113 -12.95 -9.84 6.66
CA ASN A 113 -13.08 -11.09 5.89
C ASN A 113 -14.52 -11.41 5.45
N ALA A 114 -15.38 -10.38 5.34
CA ALA A 114 -16.76 -10.51 4.87
C ALA A 114 -16.79 -10.44 3.34
N TYR A 115 -17.41 -11.43 2.70
CA TYR A 115 -17.49 -11.51 1.23
C TYR A 115 -18.60 -10.64 0.62
N ASP A 116 -19.56 -10.16 1.43
CA ASP A 116 -20.67 -9.29 1.01
C ASP A 116 -20.47 -7.86 1.54
N ILE A 117 -20.63 -6.90 0.62
CA ILE A 117 -20.43 -5.46 0.82
C ILE A 117 -21.47 -4.90 1.81
N ASN A 118 -22.71 -5.43 1.79
CA ASN A 118 -23.77 -4.96 2.68
C ASN A 118 -23.55 -5.43 4.12
N ASP A 119 -23.00 -6.63 4.28
CA ASP A 119 -22.71 -7.24 5.58
C ASP A 119 -21.53 -6.52 6.26
N ALA A 120 -20.51 -6.16 5.48
CA ALA A 120 -19.37 -5.36 5.97
C ALA A 120 -19.78 -3.96 6.47
N LEU A 121 -20.79 -3.33 5.85
CA LEU A 121 -21.29 -2.02 6.28
C LEU A 121 -22.06 -2.12 7.60
N TYR A 122 -22.84 -3.19 7.77
CA TYR A 122 -23.59 -3.47 8.99
C TYR A 122 -22.66 -3.76 10.18
N LEU A 123 -21.60 -4.56 9.98
CA LEU A 123 -20.59 -4.83 11.01
C LEU A 123 -19.85 -3.56 11.46
N GLN A 124 -19.58 -2.63 10.55
CA GLN A 124 -18.97 -1.35 10.89
C GLN A 124 -19.89 -0.48 11.76
N GLU A 125 -21.21 -0.49 11.48
CA GLU A 125 -22.19 0.20 12.32
C GLU A 125 -22.31 -0.44 13.72
N GLU A 126 -22.21 -1.77 13.81
CA GLU A 126 -22.23 -2.51 15.09
C GLU A 126 -20.97 -2.27 15.93
N GLU A 127 -19.78 -2.26 15.31
CA GLU A 127 -18.53 -1.91 16.00
C GLU A 127 -18.50 -0.45 16.48
N ALA A 128 -19.03 0.47 15.67
CA ALA A 128 -19.16 1.89 16.05
C ALA A 128 -20.18 2.08 17.19
N ALA A 129 -21.32 1.40 17.14
CA ALA A 129 -22.34 1.45 18.20
C ALA A 129 -21.83 0.81 19.51
N ALA A 130 -21.11 -0.31 19.43
CA ALA A 130 -20.50 -0.96 20.59
C ALA A 130 -19.36 -0.11 21.22
N ALA A 131 -18.69 0.73 20.42
CA ALA A 131 -17.72 1.70 20.91
C ALA A 131 -18.38 2.90 21.61
N GLU A 132 -19.52 3.40 21.10
CA GLU A 132 -20.29 4.47 21.72
C GLU A 132 -20.93 4.04 23.06
N GLU A 133 -21.35 2.78 23.20
CA GLU A 133 -21.88 2.26 24.48
C GLU A 133 -20.80 2.19 25.59
N ARG A 134 -19.52 2.04 25.22
CA ARG A 134 -18.39 1.99 26.17
C ARG A 134 -17.93 3.37 26.66
N GLU A 135 -18.37 4.46 26.05
CA GLU A 135 -17.98 5.82 26.45
C GLU A 135 -18.89 6.45 27.53
N SER A 136 -19.90 5.70 28.00
CA SER A 136 -20.92 6.18 28.96
C SER A 136 -20.67 5.81 30.43
N VAL A 137 -19.42 5.52 30.83
CA VAL A 137 -19.10 5.28 32.25
C VAL A 137 -18.70 6.61 32.93
N PRO A 138 -19.48 7.14 33.89
CA PRO A 138 -19.12 8.36 34.60
C PRO A 138 -17.93 8.07 35.52
N VAL A 139 -16.92 8.94 35.44
CA VAL A 139 -15.73 8.97 36.31
C VAL A 139 -16.14 8.97 37.79
N PRO A 140 -15.74 7.98 38.63
CA PRO A 140 -15.82 8.11 40.06
C PRO A 140 -14.50 8.65 40.63
N VAL A 141 -14.64 9.62 41.51
CA VAL A 141 -13.60 10.31 42.28
C VAL A 141 -12.85 9.32 43.21
N PRO A 142 -11.54 9.49 43.48
CA PRO A 142 -10.74 8.53 44.24
C PRO A 142 -10.95 8.66 45.76
N THR A 143 -11.17 7.56 46.47
CA THR A 143 -10.97 7.49 47.93
C THR A 143 -10.44 6.09 48.30
N GLU A 144 -9.49 6.11 49.24
CA GLU A 144 -8.52 5.12 49.77
C GLU A 144 -8.87 3.60 49.90
N PRO A 145 -7.84 2.74 50.09
CA PRO A 145 -7.83 1.31 49.76
C PRO A 145 -8.05 0.37 50.96
N GLU A 146 -8.49 -0.87 50.69
CA GLU A 146 -8.22 -2.17 51.40
C GLU A 146 -9.24 -3.25 50.92
N PRO A 147 -9.00 -4.57 51.06
CA PRO A 147 -7.89 -5.40 50.57
C PRO A 147 -8.39 -6.57 49.67
N VAL A 148 -7.43 -7.29 49.11
CA VAL A 148 -7.48 -8.37 48.09
C VAL A 148 -8.40 -9.56 48.45
N GLN A 149 -9.17 -10.05 47.48
CA GLN A 149 -9.53 -11.48 47.36
C GLN A 149 -9.34 -11.94 45.91
N GLU A 150 -8.42 -12.89 45.72
CA GLU A 150 -8.27 -13.73 44.54
C GLU A 150 -9.45 -14.70 44.46
N ASP A 151 -10.11 -14.81 43.30
CA ASP A 151 -10.68 -16.10 42.87
C ASP A 151 -10.92 -16.13 41.34
N SER A 152 -10.59 -17.30 40.77
CA SER A 152 -11.04 -17.92 39.51
C SER A 152 -11.11 -17.09 38.21
N GLY A 153 -10.40 -17.37 37.11
CA GLY A 153 -9.72 -18.61 36.70
C GLY A 153 -10.51 -19.47 35.69
N GLU A 154 -11.61 -18.99 35.12
CA GLU A 154 -12.58 -19.84 34.39
C GLU A 154 -13.08 -19.32 33.02
N GLU A 155 -12.25 -18.70 32.16
CA GLU A 155 -12.75 -18.27 30.82
C GLU A 155 -11.81 -18.56 29.64
N TRP A 156 -10.89 -19.53 29.77
CA TRP A 156 -9.98 -19.93 28.67
C TRP A 156 -10.00 -21.43 28.36
N LYS A 157 -10.92 -22.20 28.95
CA LYS A 157 -10.91 -23.68 28.82
C LYS A 157 -11.73 -24.21 27.64
N ASP A 158 -12.64 -23.40 27.09
CA ASP A 158 -13.61 -23.89 26.10
C ASP A 158 -13.13 -23.78 24.63
N ILE A 159 -11.95 -23.19 24.37
CA ILE A 159 -11.42 -23.02 23.00
C ILE A 159 -10.50 -24.19 22.59
N ASP A 160 -9.88 -24.88 23.56
CA ASP A 160 -8.92 -25.98 23.27
C ASP A 160 -9.63 -27.26 22.80
N ASP A 161 -10.84 -27.55 23.31
CA ASP A 161 -11.59 -28.77 22.98
C ASP A 161 -12.17 -28.76 21.54
N GLU A 162 -12.42 -27.59 20.92
CA GLU A 162 -12.89 -27.49 19.52
C GLU A 162 -11.75 -27.65 18.49
N LEU A 163 -10.49 -27.51 18.90
CA LEU A 163 -9.33 -27.56 18.01
C LEU A 163 -8.75 -28.99 17.86
N GLU A 164 -9.03 -29.89 18.79
CA GLU A 164 -8.54 -31.29 18.76
C GLU A 164 -9.16 -32.14 17.63
N GLY A 165 -10.21 -31.65 16.96
CA GLY A 165 -10.90 -32.35 15.87
C GLY A 165 -10.36 -32.07 14.45
N LEU A 166 -9.49 -31.08 14.26
CA LEU A 166 -9.02 -30.67 12.93
C LEU A 166 -7.65 -31.29 12.61
N SER A 167 -7.65 -32.55 12.15
CA SER A 167 -6.43 -33.20 11.66
C SER A 167 -6.15 -32.83 10.19
N LEU A 168 -4.96 -32.31 9.93
CA LEU A 168 -4.47 -31.99 8.58
C LEU A 168 -4.42 -33.23 7.65
N ASP A 169 -4.39 -34.42 8.24
CA ASP A 169 -4.34 -35.71 7.55
C ASP A 169 -5.67 -36.02 6.83
N HIS A 170 -6.82 -35.64 7.42
CA HIS A 170 -8.14 -35.83 6.79
C HIS A 170 -8.37 -34.91 5.58
N LEU A 171 -7.76 -33.71 5.59
CA LEU A 171 -7.84 -32.76 4.47
C LEU A 171 -7.03 -33.21 3.24
N GLN A 172 -6.07 -34.11 3.43
CA GLN A 172 -5.25 -34.66 2.35
C GLN A 172 -5.94 -35.86 1.66
N GLU A 173 -6.77 -36.60 2.40
CA GLU A 173 -7.60 -37.71 1.88
C GLU A 173 -8.66 -37.19 0.91
N ASP A 174 -9.36 -36.09 1.26
CA ASP A 174 -10.34 -35.41 0.40
C ASP A 174 -9.74 -34.85 -0.91
N LEU A 175 -8.44 -34.53 -0.91
CA LEU A 175 -7.74 -34.01 -2.10
C LEU A 175 -7.25 -35.13 -3.04
N HIS A 176 -7.06 -36.34 -2.52
CA HIS A 176 -6.59 -37.49 -3.29
C HIS A 176 -7.74 -38.27 -3.94
N GLU A 177 -8.94 -38.29 -3.34
CA GLU A 177 -10.12 -38.95 -3.91
C GLU A 177 -10.61 -38.26 -5.20
N ASN A 178 -10.28 -36.98 -5.39
CA ASN A 178 -10.68 -36.20 -6.57
C ASN A 178 -9.64 -36.21 -7.71
N LYS A 179 -8.58 -37.03 -7.61
CA LYS A 179 -7.46 -37.07 -8.59
C LYS A 179 -7.40 -38.35 -9.43
N GLU A 180 -8.25 -39.34 -9.16
CA GLU A 180 -8.21 -40.63 -9.85
C GLU A 180 -9.04 -40.73 -11.15
N GLU A 181 -9.74 -39.68 -11.58
CA GLU A 181 -10.49 -39.68 -12.86
C GLU A 181 -9.89 -38.81 -13.98
N GLU A 182 -8.74 -38.15 -13.79
CA GLU A 182 -8.05 -37.42 -14.86
C GLU A 182 -6.58 -37.83 -14.96
N SER A 183 -6.35 -38.95 -15.63
CA SER A 183 -5.10 -39.12 -16.35
C SER A 183 -5.35 -40.03 -17.54
N LEU A 184 -5.48 -39.41 -18.72
CA LEU A 184 -4.91 -39.78 -20.03
C LEU A 184 -5.67 -39.05 -21.15
N ASN A 185 -4.92 -38.28 -21.97
CA ASN A 185 -5.31 -37.49 -23.16
C ASN A 185 -5.78 -36.05 -22.83
N ASP A 186 -5.33 -34.98 -23.46
CA ASP A 186 -4.19 -34.66 -24.33
C ASP A 186 -4.20 -33.11 -24.35
N ASP A 187 -3.04 -32.46 -24.31
CA ASP A 187 -2.89 -30.99 -24.21
C ASP A 187 -3.30 -30.22 -25.50
N GLU A 188 -4.28 -30.71 -26.27
CA GLU A 188 -4.70 -30.17 -27.58
C GLU A 188 -6.13 -29.57 -27.62
N GLU A 189 -6.93 -29.63 -26.55
CA GLU A 189 -8.34 -29.19 -26.57
C GLU A 189 -8.60 -27.77 -26.01
N GLU A 190 -7.67 -27.16 -25.27
CA GLU A 190 -7.89 -25.83 -24.67
C GLU A 190 -7.94 -24.69 -25.70
N ASP A 191 -7.22 -24.83 -26.82
CA ASP A 191 -7.20 -23.83 -27.90
C ASP A 191 -8.48 -23.84 -28.77
N ASP A 192 -9.21 -24.96 -28.83
CA ASP A 192 -10.42 -25.09 -29.66
C ASP A 192 -11.69 -24.57 -28.94
N LEU A 193 -11.68 -24.54 -27.59
CA LEU A 193 -12.77 -24.00 -26.77
C LEU A 193 -12.95 -22.48 -26.95
N LEU A 194 -11.87 -21.73 -27.22
CA LEU A 194 -11.94 -20.30 -27.53
C LEU A 194 -12.42 -20.03 -28.97
N GLY A 195 -12.16 -20.97 -29.89
CA GLY A 195 -12.59 -20.90 -31.28
C GLY A 195 -14.11 -21.07 -31.45
N ASP A 196 -14.72 -22.04 -30.75
CA ASP A 196 -16.18 -22.26 -30.79
C ASP A 196 -16.96 -21.10 -30.12
N PHE A 197 -16.38 -20.49 -29.08
CA PHE A 197 -16.96 -19.32 -28.41
C PHE A 197 -17.00 -18.09 -29.32
N LEU A 198 -15.90 -17.77 -30.02
CA LEU A 198 -15.83 -16.62 -30.93
C LEU A 198 -16.70 -16.80 -32.17
N SER A 199 -16.88 -18.04 -32.63
CA SER A 199 -17.72 -18.36 -33.79
C SER A 199 -19.22 -18.19 -33.50
N LYS A 200 -19.67 -18.37 -32.26
CA LYS A 200 -21.06 -18.12 -31.83
C LYS A 200 -21.42 -16.64 -31.70
N MET A 201 -20.43 -15.76 -31.54
CA MET A 201 -20.68 -14.32 -31.35
C MET A 201 -20.76 -13.53 -32.67
N ASN A 202 -20.35 -14.14 -33.79
CA ASN A 202 -20.34 -13.53 -35.12
C ASN A 202 -21.45 -14.05 -36.05
N LYS A 203 -22.57 -14.52 -35.49
CA LYS A 203 -23.74 -14.95 -36.25
C LYS A 203 -24.96 -14.08 -36.00
#